data_AF-A0A920S4R8-F1
#
_entry.id   AF-A0A920S4R8-F1
#
_cell.length_a   1.000
_cell.length_b   1.000
_cell.length_c   1.000
_cell.angle_alpha   90.00
_cell.angle_beta   90.00
_cell.angle_gamma   90.00
#
_symmetry.space_group_name_H-M   'P 1'
#
loop_
_entity.id
_entity.type
_entity.pdbx_description
1 polymer ?
#
loop_
_entity_poly.entity_id
_entity_poly.type
_entity_poly.pdbx_seq_one_letter_code
_entity_poly.pdbx_strand_id
1 'polypeptide(L)'
;MAFGCSCDEAPPSITTLQLHEIPPSGGDTLFSSMYAAYDALSDRMKTLLDGLTAHHSGEDAYRRLFRFDNPGEASWPEANHPLVREHPESPVRLYTPTENLLNESMIFPAWKQKRSLDSC
;
A
#
# COMPACT_ATOMS: atom_id res chain seq x y z
N MET A 1 9.83 0.37 12.90
CA MET A 1 9.07 1.58 12.52
C MET A 1 8.13 1.17 11.39
N ALA A 2 6.82 1.13 11.65
CA ALA A 2 5.82 0.78 10.64
C ALA A 2 5.41 2.06 9.90
N PHE A 3 5.51 2.05 8.57
CA PHE A 3 5.08 3.15 7.71
C PHE A 3 3.60 2.93 7.38
N GLY A 4 2.72 3.86 7.76
CA GLY A 4 1.30 3.86 7.39
C GLY A 4 0.50 2.63 7.79
N CYS A 5 0.05 2.53 9.06
CA CYS A 5 -0.96 1.55 9.43
C CYS A 5 -2.30 1.99 8.86
N SER A 6 -2.64 1.41 7.70
CA SER A 6 -4.00 1.46 7.16
C SER A 6 -5.00 0.66 8.01
N CYS A 7 -4.49 -0.09 8.99
CA CYS A 7 -5.22 -0.84 10.00
C CYS A 7 -5.75 0.02 11.17
N ASP A 8 -5.39 1.30 11.24
CA ASP A 8 -5.87 2.24 12.27
C ASP A 8 -7.14 2.97 11.79
N GLU A 9 -8.05 3.29 12.72
CA GLU A 9 -9.28 4.04 12.40
C GLU A 9 -9.00 5.39 11.71
N ALA A 10 -7.92 6.06 12.11
CA ALA A 10 -7.44 7.30 11.51
C ALA A 10 -5.98 7.14 11.06
N PRO A 11 -5.74 6.74 9.80
CA PRO A 11 -4.38 6.56 9.29
C PRO A 11 -3.58 7.87 9.28
N PRO A 12 -2.24 7.82 9.47
CA PRO A 12 -1.40 9.00 9.45
C PRO A 12 -1.40 9.67 8.08
N SER A 13 -1.59 10.99 8.04
CA SER A 13 -1.65 11.76 6.78
C SER A 13 -0.27 11.97 6.15
N ILE A 14 0.78 12.02 6.97
CA ILE A 14 2.15 12.29 6.53
C ILE A 14 3.09 11.36 7.31
N THR A 15 4.09 10.82 6.62
CA THR A 15 5.21 10.13 7.27
C THR A 15 6.51 10.72 6.76
N THR A 16 7.43 11.02 7.67
CA THR A 16 8.77 11.53 7.37
C THR A 16 9.80 10.45 7.65
N LEU A 17 10.71 10.23 6.70
CA LEU A 17 11.81 9.27 6.83
C LEU A 17 13.15 10.02 6.91
N GLN A 18 13.94 9.71 7.94
CA GLN A 18 15.32 10.18 8.09
C GLN A 18 16.27 8.99 8.04
N LEU A 19 17.30 9.08 7.19
CA LEU A 19 18.34 8.06 7.07
C LEU A 19 19.52 8.42 7.99
N HIS A 20 19.87 7.52 8.90
CA HIS A 20 21.02 7.66 9.80
C HIS A 20 22.25 6.91 9.28
N GLU A 21 22.03 5.73 8.74
CA GLU A 21 23.06 4.87 8.14
C GLU A 21 22.53 4.37 6.80
N ILE A 22 23.38 4.35 5.79
CA ILE A 22 23.05 3.91 4.43
C ILE A 22 23.99 2.79 3.99
N PRO A 23 23.49 1.73 3.33
CA PRO A 23 24.35 0.68 2.80
C PRO A 23 25.22 1.21 1.65
N PRO A 24 26.38 0.59 1.38
CA PRO A 24 27.30 1.03 0.32
C PRO A 24 26.74 0.84 -1.10
N SER A 25 25.70 0.02 -1.26
CA SER A 25 24.95 -0.15 -2.51
C SER A 25 23.55 -0.66 -2.19
N GLY A 26 22.55 -0.20 -2.96
CA GLY A 26 21.13 -0.46 -2.70
C GLY A 26 20.52 0.48 -1.65
N GLY A 27 19.32 0.15 -1.17
CA GLY A 27 18.58 0.96 -0.18
C GLY A 27 17.59 1.96 -0.78
N ASP A 28 17.28 1.85 -2.07
CA ASP A 28 16.30 2.71 -2.73
C ASP A 28 14.92 2.55 -2.10
N THR A 29 14.28 3.69 -1.84
CA THR A 29 12.88 3.73 -1.39
C THR A 29 12.00 4.13 -2.56
N LEU A 30 11.13 3.22 -3.00
CA LEU A 30 10.20 3.48 -4.09
C LEU A 30 8.87 4.00 -3.54
N PHE A 31 8.29 4.96 -4.26
CA PHE A 31 6.97 5.50 -3.99
C PHE A 31 6.10 5.36 -5.23
N SER A 32 4.79 5.14 -5.03
CA SER A 32 3.80 5.12 -6.09
C SER A 32 2.64 6.06 -5.76
N SER A 33 2.16 6.79 -6.76
CA SER A 33 1.03 7.71 -6.61
C SER A 33 -0.28 6.95 -6.76
N MET A 34 -1.07 6.90 -5.69
CA MET A 34 -2.40 6.29 -5.72
C MET A 34 -3.43 7.11 -6.52
N TYR A 35 -3.17 8.40 -6.74
CA TYR A 35 -3.96 9.23 -7.66
C TYR A 35 -3.76 8.78 -9.10
N ALA A 36 -2.50 8.64 -9.53
CA ALA A 36 -2.18 8.18 -10.88
C ALA A 36 -2.66 6.75 -11.11
N ALA A 37 -2.59 5.89 -10.08
CA ALA A 37 -3.15 4.55 -10.14
C ALA A 37 -4.67 4.56 -10.36
N TYR A 38 -5.41 5.44 -9.66
CA TYR A 38 -6.86 5.60 -9.87
C TYR A 38 -7.18 6.14 -11.27
N ASP A 39 -6.46 7.16 -11.73
CA ASP A 39 -6.69 7.77 -13.04
C ASP A 39 -6.47 6.79 -14.20
N ALA A 40 -5.47 5.91 -14.07
CA ALA A 40 -5.16 4.85 -15.03
C ALA A 40 -6.20 3.74 -15.11
N LEU A 41 -7.14 3.64 -14.16
CA LEU A 41 -8.22 2.66 -14.22
C LEU A 41 -9.23 3.04 -15.32
N SER A 42 -9.74 2.03 -16.02
CA SER A 42 -10.87 2.22 -16.93
C SER A 42 -12.11 2.71 -16.18
N ASP A 43 -12.99 3.47 -16.85
CA ASP A 43 -14.22 3.99 -16.24
C ASP A 43 -15.10 2.88 -15.64
N ARG A 44 -15.16 1.73 -16.32
CA ARG A 44 -15.89 0.55 -15.82
C ARG A 44 -15.33 0.04 -14.49
N MET A 45 -14.01 0.07 -14.33
CA MET A 45 -13.36 -0.32 -13.09
C MET A 45 -13.60 0.73 -12.01
N LYS A 46 -13.55 2.02 -12.34
CA LYS A 46 -13.90 3.10 -11.40
C LYS A 46 -15.33 2.92 -10.87
N THR A 47 -16.31 2.61 -11.73
CA THR A 47 -17.68 2.30 -11.31
C THR A 47 -17.77 1.05 -10.43
N LEU A 48 -17.00 0.00 -10.76
CA LEU A 48 -17.00 -1.24 -9.98
C LEU A 48 -16.48 -1.02 -8.55
N LEU A 49 -15.45 -0.18 -8.42
CA LEU A 49 -14.79 0.08 -7.14
C LEU A 49 -15.50 1.18 -6.33
N ASP A 50 -16.43 1.90 -6.93
CA ASP A 50 -17.21 2.96 -6.27
C ASP A 50 -18.11 2.37 -5.17
N GLY A 51 -18.07 2.95 -3.98
CA GLY A 51 -18.83 2.48 -2.82
C GLY A 51 -18.29 1.20 -2.14
N LEU A 52 -17.22 0.60 -2.64
CA LEU A 52 -16.59 -0.55 -1.98
C LEU A 52 -15.78 -0.12 -0.75
N THR A 53 -15.74 -1.00 0.25
CA THR A 53 -14.97 -0.82 1.47
C THR A 53 -13.89 -1.91 1.55
N ALA A 54 -12.68 -1.50 1.88
CA ALA A 54 -11.50 -2.31 2.09
C ALA A 54 -11.35 -2.62 3.59
N HIS A 55 -11.14 -3.90 3.93
CA HIS A 55 -10.77 -4.32 5.29
C HIS A 55 -9.25 -4.38 5.40
N HIS A 56 -8.70 -3.64 6.36
CA HIS A 56 -7.27 -3.55 6.62
C HIS A 56 -6.99 -4.23 7.97
N SER A 57 -6.16 -5.26 7.97
CA SER A 57 -5.74 -5.98 9.18
C SER A 57 -4.22 -5.89 9.34
N GLY A 58 -3.77 -5.54 10.54
CA GLY A 58 -2.35 -5.52 10.90
C GLY A 58 -1.77 -6.91 11.21
N GLU A 59 -2.58 -7.96 11.30
CA GLU A 59 -2.13 -9.28 11.80
C GLU A 59 -0.86 -9.79 11.13
N ASP A 60 -0.82 -9.82 9.79
CA ASP A 60 0.33 -10.37 9.05
C ASP A 60 1.59 -9.51 9.22
N ALA A 61 1.47 -8.18 9.12
CA ALA A 61 2.58 -7.26 9.32
C ALA A 61 3.15 -7.37 10.74
N TYR A 62 2.29 -7.40 11.76
CA TYR A 62 2.72 -7.49 13.15
C TYR A 62 3.35 -8.85 13.45
N ARG A 63 2.80 -9.97 12.96
CA ARG A 63 3.41 -11.31 13.11
C ARG A 63 4.81 -11.41 12.51
N ARG A 64 5.05 -10.74 11.37
CA ARG A 64 6.36 -10.75 10.70
C ARG A 64 7.38 -9.88 11.42
N LEU A 65 6.96 -8.73 11.94
CA LEU A 65 7.85 -7.73 12.53
C LEU A 65 8.15 -7.98 14.01
N PHE A 66 7.20 -8.59 14.73
CA PHE A 66 7.31 -8.78 16.17
C PHE A 66 7.22 -10.27 16.49
N ARG A 67 8.19 -10.78 17.25
CA ARG A 67 8.07 -12.08 17.89
C ARG A 67 7.22 -11.91 19.15
N PHE A 68 6.03 -12.51 19.15
CA PHE A 68 5.16 -12.50 20.31
C PHE A 68 5.33 -13.79 21.09
N ASP A 69 5.50 -13.67 22.41
CA ASP A 69 5.63 -14.83 23.31
C ASP A 69 4.32 -15.63 23.43
N ASN A 70 3.15 -14.97 23.26
CA ASN A 70 1.82 -15.59 23.29
C ASN A 70 0.95 -15.11 22.10
N PRO A 71 0.98 -15.79 20.95
CA PRO A 71 0.24 -15.36 19.75
C PRO A 71 -1.29 -15.53 19.83
N GLY A 72 -1.80 -16.27 20.81
CA GLY A 72 -3.24 -16.54 20.97
C GLY A 72 -4.04 -15.44 21.66
N GLU A 73 -3.39 -14.46 22.29
CA GLU A 73 -4.03 -13.34 23.00
C GLU A 73 -3.79 -11.99 22.32
N ALA A 74 -3.09 -11.98 21.18
CA ALA A 74 -2.79 -10.77 20.45
C ALA A 74 -4.04 -10.24 19.73
N SER A 75 -4.53 -9.08 20.18
CA SER A 75 -5.53 -8.30 19.44
C SER A 75 -4.81 -7.49 18.36
N TRP A 76 -5.19 -7.71 17.11
CA TRP A 76 -4.63 -7.00 15.96
C TRP A 76 -5.45 -5.74 15.65
N PRO A 77 -4.82 -4.63 15.27
CA PRO A 77 -5.56 -3.47 14.77
C PRO A 77 -6.22 -3.83 13.45
N GLU A 78 -7.52 -3.55 13.35
CA GLU A 78 -8.30 -3.72 12.13
C GLU A 78 -9.17 -2.50 11.89
N ALA A 79 -9.22 -2.05 10.65
CA ALA A 79 -10.05 -0.92 10.24
C ALA A 79 -10.67 -1.17 8.87
N ASN A 80 -11.87 -0.62 8.68
CA ASN A 80 -12.56 -0.63 7.40
C ASN A 80 -12.52 0.78 6.80
N HIS A 81 -11.99 0.90 5.59
CA HIS A 81 -11.88 2.19 4.90
C HIS A 81 -12.50 2.11 3.50
N PRO A 82 -13.12 3.18 2.99
CA PRO A 82 -13.58 3.23 1.60
C PRO A 82 -12.40 2.98 0.65
N LEU A 83 -12.61 2.10 -0.33
CA LEU A 83 -11.59 1.70 -1.31
C LEU A 83 -11.17 2.86 -2.23
N VAL A 84 -12.07 3.83 -2.40
CA VAL A 84 -11.82 5.10 -3.08
C VAL A 84 -12.22 6.19 -2.09
N ARG A 85 -11.27 7.07 -1.73
CA ARG A 85 -11.52 8.20 -0.83
C ARG A 85 -11.15 9.52 -1.51
N GLU A 86 -11.79 10.60 -1.09
CA GLU A 86 -11.43 11.95 -1.50
C GLU A 86 -10.39 12.50 -0.52
N HIS A 87 -9.35 13.15 -1.02
CA HIS A 87 -8.34 13.76 -0.15
C HIS A 87 -8.92 15.01 0.53
N PRO A 88 -8.76 15.19 1.85
CA PRO A 88 -9.40 16.31 2.56
C PRO A 88 -8.98 17.70 2.04
N GLU A 89 -7.77 17.81 1.50
CA GLU A 89 -7.22 19.07 0.98
C GLU A 89 -7.22 19.16 -0.55
N SER A 90 -7.59 18.10 -1.27
CA SER A 90 -7.59 18.11 -2.75
C SER A 90 -8.81 17.39 -3.31
N PRO A 91 -9.44 17.90 -4.38
CA PRO A 91 -10.66 17.31 -4.95
C PRO A 91 -10.40 15.98 -5.69
N VAL A 92 -9.22 15.38 -5.55
CA VAL A 92 -8.80 14.20 -6.30
C VAL A 92 -9.09 12.95 -5.48
N ARG A 93 -9.66 11.94 -6.15
CA ARG A 93 -9.93 10.63 -5.58
C ARG A 93 -8.66 9.78 -5.58
N LEU A 94 -8.41 9.10 -4.47
CA LEU A 94 -7.27 8.21 -4.31
C LEU A 94 -7.75 6.79 -4.04
N TYR A 95 -7.05 5.83 -4.65
CA TYR A 95 -7.30 4.41 -4.50
C TYR A 95 -6.55 3.84 -3.29
N THR A 96 -7.21 3.03 -2.47
CA THR A 96 -6.65 2.55 -1.19
C THR A 96 -6.71 1.04 -1.12
N PRO A 97 -5.79 0.34 -1.78
CA PRO A 97 -5.78 -1.11 -1.73
C PRO A 97 -5.54 -1.60 -0.30
N THR A 98 -6.16 -2.71 0.06
CA THR A 98 -5.71 -3.52 1.20
C THR A 98 -4.30 -4.03 0.92
N GLU A 99 -3.48 -4.24 1.95
CA GLU A 99 -2.14 -4.82 1.79
C GLU A 99 -2.17 -6.15 1.00
N ASN A 100 -3.28 -6.90 1.13
CA ASN A 100 -3.58 -8.14 0.40
C ASN A 100 -4.06 -7.97 -1.06
N LEU A 101 -3.94 -6.79 -1.67
CA LEU A 101 -4.11 -6.60 -3.13
C LEU A 101 -2.77 -6.36 -3.84
N LEU A 102 -1.68 -6.16 -3.09
CA LEU A 102 -0.32 -6.05 -3.64
C LEU A 102 0.37 -7.42 -3.77
N ASN A 103 -0.29 -8.50 -3.34
CA ASN A 103 0.15 -9.88 -3.60
C ASN A 103 -0.21 -10.30 -5.04
N GLU A 104 0.68 -9.93 -5.97
CA GLU A 104 0.93 -10.54 -7.29
C GLU A 104 -0.21 -10.63 -8.32
N SER A 105 -1.49 -10.39 -8.01
CA SER A 105 -2.59 -10.71 -8.93
C SER A 105 -3.28 -9.51 -9.60
N MET A 106 -2.97 -8.27 -9.24
CA MET A 106 -3.50 -7.07 -9.91
C MET A 106 -2.47 -6.00 -10.29
N ILE A 107 -1.17 -6.33 -10.25
CA ILE A 107 -0.18 -5.55 -11.00
C ILE A 107 -0.31 -5.97 -12.46
N PHE A 108 -0.93 -5.11 -13.25
CA PHE A 108 -1.09 -5.23 -14.70
C PHE A 108 0.15 -5.84 -15.39
N PRO A 109 -0.03 -6.74 -16.39
CA PRO A 109 1.04 -7.53 -16.99
C PRO A 109 1.99 -6.74 -17.92
N ALA A 110 2.05 -5.42 -17.82
CA ALA A 110 2.66 -4.61 -18.88
C ALA A 110 4.17 -4.37 -18.72
N TRP A 111 4.76 -4.52 -17.53
CA TRP A 111 6.15 -4.06 -17.30
C TRP A 111 7.09 -5.22 -16.97
N LYS A 112 7.02 -6.31 -17.78
CA LYS A 112 8.20 -7.15 -17.99
C LYS A 112 9.24 -6.32 -18.74
N GLN A 113 10.13 -5.74 -17.95
CA GLN A 113 11.51 -5.41 -18.28
C GLN A 113 11.98 -6.06 -19.60
N LYS A 114 11.90 -5.33 -20.73
CA LYS A 114 12.82 -5.56 -21.85
C LYS A 114 14.19 -5.09 -21.39
N ARG A 115 14.83 -5.89 -20.55
CA ARG A 115 16.29 -5.92 -20.46
C ARG A 115 16.74 -6.70 -21.70
N SER A 116 16.85 -6.01 -22.84
CA SER A 116 17.69 -6.52 -23.92
C SER A 116 19.12 -6.38 -23.43
N LEU A 117 19.63 -7.45 -22.81
CA LEU A 117 21.05 -7.74 -22.81
C LEU A 117 21.41 -8.12 -24.26
N ASP A 118 21.61 -7.13 -25.10
CA ASP A 118 22.24 -7.30 -26.40
C ASP A 118 23.33 -6.22 -26.58
N SER A 119 24.57 -6.73 -26.55
CA SER A 119 25.78 -6.27 -27.25
C SER A 119 26.56 -5.02 -26.80
N CYS A 120 27.87 -5.31 -26.64
CA CYS A 120 29.08 -4.47 -26.61
C CYS A 120 29.53 -3.87 -25.28
#